data_AF-A0A6P6C5A3-F1
#
_entry.id   AF-A0A6P6C5A3-F1
#
_cell.length_a   1.000
_cell.length_b   1.000
_cell.length_c   1.000
_cell.angle_alpha   90.00
_cell.angle_beta   90.00
_cell.angle_gamma   90.00
#
_symmetry.space_group_name_H-M   'P 1'
#
loop_
_entity.id
_entity.type
_entity.pdbx_description
1 polymer ?
#
loop_
_entity_poly.entity_id
_entity_poly.type
_entity_poly.pdbx_seq_one_letter_code
_entity_poly.pdbx_strand_id
1 'polypeptide(L)' 'MRENVPGEKKPQNGIPLPPQIFNEEQYCGDFDSFFSAKEENIIYSFLGLAPPPGSQ' A
#
# COMPACT_ATOMS: atom_id res chain seq x y z
N MET A 1 13.91 1.76 -8.42
CA MET A 1 12.70 1.72 -7.56
C MET A 1 12.49 3.11 -7.00
N ARG A 2 11.24 3.56 -6.77
CA ARG A 2 10.98 4.86 -6.14
C ARG A 2 11.70 4.96 -4.80
N GLU A 3 12.22 6.15 -4.49
CA GLU A 3 13.01 6.41 -3.27
C GLU A 3 12.18 6.17 -1.99
N ASN A 4 10.88 6.40 -2.08
CA ASN A 4 9.92 6.36 -0.97
C ASN A 4 9.45 4.95 -0.57
N VAL A 5 10.00 3.89 -1.17
CA VAL A 5 9.70 2.50 -0.76
C VAL A 5 10.60 2.13 0.42
N PRO A 6 10.05 1.66 1.56
CA PRO A 6 10.82 1.21 2.72
C PRO A 6 11.83 0.12 2.38
N GLY A 7 12.97 0.09 3.07
CA GLY A 7 14.04 -0.86 2.85
C GLY A 7 13.57 -2.32 2.93
N GLU A 8 12.77 -2.66 3.95
CA GLU A 8 12.23 -4.01 4.11
C GLU A 8 11.23 -4.44 3.02
N LYS A 9 10.67 -3.47 2.27
CA LYS A 9 9.74 -3.71 1.16
C LYS A 9 10.46 -3.78 -0.19
N LYS A 10 11.78 -3.59 -0.22
CA LYS A 10 12.60 -3.79 -1.43
C LYS A 10 12.93 -5.27 -1.56
N PRO A 11 12.79 -5.89 -2.74
CA PRO A 11 13.21 -7.27 -2.93
C PRO A 11 14.74 -7.35 -2.82
N GLN A 12 15.25 -8.48 -2.32
CA GLN A 12 16.69 -8.72 -2.21
C GLN A 12 17.40 -8.67 -3.57
N ASN A 13 16.71 -9.12 -4.63
CA ASN A 13 17.18 -9.06 -6.02
C ASN A 13 16.03 -8.63 -6.93
N GLY A 14 16.33 -7.86 -7.98
CA GLY A 14 15.38 -7.47 -9.02
C GLY A 14 14.50 -6.26 -8.68
N ILE A 15 13.39 -6.10 -9.41
CA ILE A 15 12.40 -5.05 -9.19
C ILE A 15 11.17 -5.63 -8.48
N PRO A 16 10.50 -4.86 -7.61
CA PRO A 16 9.29 -5.30 -6.94
C PRO A 16 8.22 -5.54 -8.00
N LEU A 17 7.52 -6.67 -7.89
CA LEU A 17 6.47 -7.01 -8.83
C LEU A 17 5.24 -6.14 -8.58
N PRO A 18 4.55 -5.68 -9.64
CA PRO A 18 3.27 -5.01 -9.47
C PRO A 18 2.20 -5.98 -8.94
N PRO A 19 1.16 -5.47 -8.24
CA PRO A 19 0.94 -4.05 -7.91
C PRO A 19 1.84 -3.55 -6.76
N GLN A 20 2.28 -2.30 -6.89
CA GLN A 20 2.93 -1.52 -5.84
C GLN A 20 2.10 -0.24 -5.67
N ILE A 21 1.45 -0.08 -4.52
CA ILE A 21 0.41 0.92 -4.32
C ILE A 21 1.01 2.14 -3.65
N PHE A 22 0.70 3.30 -4.23
CA PHE A 22 1.14 4.59 -3.74
C PHE A 22 -0.06 5.53 -3.64
N ASN A 23 -0.09 6.33 -2.59
CA ASN A 23 -0.87 7.56 -2.55
C ASN A 23 0.09 8.71 -2.87
N GLU A 24 0.01 9.21 -4.09
CA GLU A 24 0.98 10.15 -4.67
C GLU A 24 2.42 9.62 -4.60
N GLU A 25 3.23 10.20 -3.72
CA GLU A 25 4.61 9.84 -3.45
C GLU A 25 4.77 8.87 -2.28
N GLN A 26 3.75 8.74 -1.43
CA GLN A 26 3.77 7.86 -0.26
C GLN A 26 3.52 6.41 -0.66
N TYR A 27 4.43 5.51 -0.27
CA TYR A 27 4.21 4.08 -0.44
C TYR A 27 3.18 3.57 0.56
N CYS A 28 2.12 2.94 0.07
CA CYS A 28 1.06 2.33 0.88
C CYS A 28 1.38 0.85 1.17
N GLY A 29 1.78 0.12 0.14
CA GLY A 29 2.06 -1.32 0.25
C GLY A 29 2.03 -2.07 -1.07
N ASP A 30 2.27 -3.37 -0.94
CA ASP A 30 2.21 -4.36 -2.02
C ASP A 30 0.80 -4.99 -2.09
N PHE A 31 0.64 -6.01 -2.94
CA PHE A 31 -0.60 -6.77 -3.05
C PHE A 31 -1.05 -7.39 -1.72
N ASP A 32 -0.15 -8.04 -0.99
CA ASP A 32 -0.49 -8.74 0.26
C ASP A 32 -1.00 -7.75 1.31
N SER A 33 -0.32 -6.59 1.43
CA SER A 33 -0.72 -5.54 2.36
C SER A 33 -2.10 -4.97 2.02
N PHE A 34 -2.39 -4.77 0.73
CA PHE A 34 -3.71 -4.35 0.25
C PHE A 34 -4.79 -5.39 0.52
N PHE A 35 -4.49 -6.67 0.31
CA PHE A 35 -5.40 -7.77 0.56
C PHE A 35 -5.76 -7.84 2.05
N SER A 36 -4.77 -7.77 2.95
CA SER A 36 -5.02 -7.71 4.40
C SER A 36 -5.87 -6.49 4.78
N ALA A 37 -5.55 -5.31 4.24
CA ALA A 37 -6.33 -4.10 4.50
C ALA A 37 -7.79 -4.21 4.02
N LYS A 38 -8.04 -4.94 2.94
CA LYS A 38 -9.38 -5.23 2.43
C LYS A 38 -10.15 -6.14 3.39
N GLU A 39 -9.55 -7.24 3.84
CA GLU A 39 -10.16 -8.19 4.78
C GLU A 39 -10.46 -7.54 6.14
N GLU A 40 -9.60 -6.64 6.60
CA GLU A 40 -9.77 -5.90 7.86
C GLU A 40 -10.67 -4.66 7.74
N ASN A 41 -11.22 -4.36 6.56
CA ASN A 41 -12.00 -3.15 6.27
C ASN A 41 -11.26 -1.82 6.54
N ILE A 42 -9.93 -1.81 6.53
CA ILE A 42 -9.09 -0.61 6.76
C ILE A 42 -8.51 -0.03 5.46
N ILE A 43 -9.18 -0.25 4.32
CA ILE A 43 -8.64 0.10 3.01
C ILE A 43 -8.37 1.60 2.84
N TYR A 44 -9.20 2.47 3.43
CA TYR A 44 -8.98 3.91 3.38
C TYR A 44 -7.73 4.31 4.16
N SER A 45 -7.56 3.77 5.37
CA SER A 45 -6.34 3.97 6.18
C SER A 45 -5.09 3.45 5.47
N PHE A 46 -5.17 2.29 4.82
CA PHE A 46 -4.08 1.74 4.01
C PHE A 46 -3.70 2.68 2.86
N LEU A 47 -4.68 3.26 2.18
CA LEU A 47 -4.47 4.24 1.12
C LEU A 47 -4.07 5.63 1.65
N GLY A 48 -4.02 5.84 2.98
CA GLY A 48 -3.77 7.16 3.56
C GLY A 48 -4.89 8.17 3.26
N LEU A 49 -6.13 7.69 3.11
CA LEU A 49 -7.31 8.48 2.78
C LEU A 49 -8.27 8.54 3.98
N ALA A 50 -9.02 9.64 4.08
CA ALA A 50 -10.17 9.69 4.97
C ALA A 50 -11.30 8.81 4.40
N PRO A 51 -11.99 8.00 5.22
CA PRO A 51 -13.12 7.22 4.76
C PRO A 51 -14.28 8.16 4.34
N PRO A 52 -14.98 7.86 3.23
CA PRO A 52 -16.18 8.58 2.83
C PRO A 52 -17.27 8.54 3.92
N PRO A 53 -18.12 9.57 4.02
CA PRO A 53 -19.26 9.55 4.93
C PRO A 53 -20.13 8.29 4.71
N GLY A 54 -20.44 7.58 5.79
CA GLY A 54 -21.25 6.36 5.74
C GLY A 54 -20.47 5.07 5.42
N SER A 55 -19.15 5.15 5.28
CA SER A 55 -18.29 3.95 5.29
C SER A 55 -18.32 3.33 6.69
N GLN A 56 -18.63 2.02 6.78
CA GLN A 56 -18.57 1.25 8.03
C GLN A 56 -17.13 0.92 8.40
#